data_AF-A0A9Q0LHC9-F1
#
_entry.id   AF-A0A9Q0LHC9-F1
#
_cell.length_a   1.000
_cell.length_b   1.000
_cell.length_c   1.000
_cell.angle_alpha   90.00
_cell.angle_beta   90.00
_cell.angle_gamma   90.00
#
_symmetry.space_group_name_H-M   'P 1'
#
loop_
_entity.id
_entity.type
_entity.pdbx_description
1 polymer ?
#
loop_
_entity_poly.entity_id
_entity_poly.type
_entity_poly.pdbx_seq_one_letter_code
_entity_poly.pdbx_strand_id
1 'polypeptide(L)'
;MSFVSKSYFYISFMAFAMVLSQELQENQNQFFQALVSISNRSLPSLTLMNIVAMILFFIWNFITKLVYGNLNEFELDTLFETGYRKLVDFLLIAGMSGYKSTKEGIFIFFILLLLREWNEIANLRFSLILQNPFVPLSQKLRIFFGVVLFMFIDFSLFKLSLNEMTQNFPSIHIIFSIEFLLIVVEVFFLYIRSVFLLISSDKTDELLIYLEPIKELLKFLVMLIAFILLFMGGDIPFNFFPRSYSLF
;
A
#
# COMPACT_ATOMS: atom_id res chain seq x y z
N MET A 1 2.01 8.60 -19.08
CA MET A 1 1.80 7.19 -19.47
C MET A 1 2.60 6.91 -20.72
N SER A 2 3.74 6.24 -20.57
CA SER A 2 4.64 5.88 -21.66
C SER A 2 3.98 4.88 -22.62
N PHE A 3 4.48 4.81 -23.86
CA PHE A 3 4.00 3.89 -24.89
C PHE A 3 3.92 2.43 -24.41
N VAL A 4 4.85 2.01 -23.56
CA VAL A 4 4.92 0.67 -22.96
C VAL A 4 3.70 0.36 -22.07
N SER A 5 3.15 1.35 -21.35
CA SER A 5 2.00 1.13 -20.47
C SER A 5 0.70 0.90 -21.25
N LYS A 6 0.58 1.50 -22.45
CA LYS A 6 -0.60 1.32 -23.31
C LYS A 6 -0.59 -0.06 -23.96
N SER A 7 0.55 -0.48 -24.50
CA SER A 7 0.70 -1.81 -25.10
C SER A 7 0.41 -2.93 -24.10
N TYR A 8 0.90 -2.79 -22.87
CA TYR A 8 0.63 -3.75 -21.79
C TYR A 8 -0.87 -3.86 -21.46
N PHE A 9 -1.60 -2.73 -21.46
CA PHE A 9 -3.05 -2.73 -21.24
C PHE A 9 -3.79 -3.53 -22.31
N TYR A 10 -3.50 -3.24 -23.59
CA TYR A 10 -4.17 -3.92 -24.70
C TYR A 10 -3.86 -5.41 -24.72
N ILE A 11 -2.61 -5.80 -24.47
CA ILE A 11 -2.19 -7.20 -24.40
C ILE A 11 -2.88 -7.91 -23.24
N SER A 12 -2.90 -7.32 -22.04
CA SER A 12 -3.54 -7.92 -20.87
C SER A 12 -5.05 -8.07 -21.05
N PHE A 13 -5.70 -7.07 -21.66
CA PHE A 13 -7.13 -7.10 -21.95
C PHE A 13 -7.47 -8.16 -23.01
N MET A 14 -6.69 -8.23 -24.09
CA MET A 14 -6.85 -9.28 -25.11
C MET A 14 -6.63 -10.68 -24.53
N ALA A 15 -5.61 -10.87 -23.69
CA ALA A 15 -5.33 -12.14 -23.05
C ALA A 15 -6.51 -12.59 -22.17
N PHE A 16 -7.10 -11.70 -21.37
CA PHE A 16 -8.27 -12.03 -20.57
C PHE A 16 -9.51 -12.31 -21.41
N ALA A 17 -9.77 -11.51 -22.45
CA ALA A 17 -10.90 -11.74 -23.35
C ALA A 17 -10.80 -13.10 -24.04
N MET A 18 -9.60 -13.50 -24.44
CA MET A 18 -9.33 -14.82 -25.02
C MET A 18 -9.60 -15.94 -24.01
N VAL A 19 -9.04 -15.85 -22.79
CA VAL A 19 -9.28 -16.84 -21.72
C VAL A 19 -10.76 -16.94 -21.38
N LEU A 20 -11.47 -15.81 -21.25
CA LEU A 20 -12.89 -15.78 -20.95
C LEU A 20 -13.72 -16.42 -22.07
N SER A 21 -13.36 -16.19 -23.33
CA SER A 21 -14.03 -16.82 -24.48
C SER A 21 -13.82 -18.33 -24.53
N GLN A 22 -12.62 -18.82 -24.20
CA GLN A 22 -12.30 -20.24 -24.12
C GLN A 22 -13.08 -20.93 -23.00
N GLU A 23 -13.09 -20.34 -21.81
CA GLU A 23 -13.82 -20.89 -20.65
C GLU A 23 -15.35 -20.87 -20.88
N LEU A 24 -15.88 -19.87 -21.59
CA LEU A 24 -17.30 -19.87 -21.99
C LEU A 24 -17.62 -20.97 -23.00
N GLN A 25 -16.75 -21.21 -23.97
CA GLN A 25 -16.92 -22.28 -24.95
C GLN A 25 -16.85 -23.67 -24.31
N GLU A 26 -15.88 -23.90 -23.42
CA GLU A 26 -15.71 -25.17 -22.70
C GLU A 26 -16.90 -25.48 -21.80
N ASN A 27 -17.54 -24.45 -21.22
CA ASN A 27 -18.70 -24.60 -20.34
C ASN A 27 -20.05 -24.37 -21.04
N GLN A 28 -20.13 -24.60 -22.36
CA GLN A 28 -21.37 -24.53 -23.15
C GLN A 28 -22.15 -23.20 -22.99
N ASN A 29 -21.43 -22.07 -22.93
CA ASN A 29 -21.97 -20.73 -22.69
C ASN A 29 -22.69 -20.54 -21.35
N GLN A 30 -22.49 -21.43 -20.37
CA GLN A 30 -23.00 -21.25 -19.02
C GLN A 30 -22.07 -20.34 -18.23
N PHE A 31 -22.46 -19.07 -18.12
CA PHE A 31 -21.66 -18.02 -17.48
C PHE A 31 -21.20 -18.36 -16.06
N PHE A 32 -22.09 -18.93 -15.24
CA PHE A 32 -21.75 -19.28 -13.86
C PHE A 32 -20.70 -20.40 -13.77
N GLN A 33 -20.80 -21.42 -14.64
CA GLN A 33 -19.82 -22.52 -14.66
C GLN A 33 -18.46 -22.05 -15.16
N ALA A 34 -18.43 -21.14 -16.14
CA ALA A 34 -17.20 -20.49 -16.60
C ALA A 34 -16.54 -19.64 -15.51
N LEU A 35 -17.30 -18.94 -14.67
CA LEU A 35 -16.73 -18.21 -13.53
C LEU A 35 -16.11 -19.15 -12.49
N VAL A 36 -16.77 -20.28 -12.22
CA VAL A 36 -16.25 -21.29 -11.29
C VAL A 36 -14.98 -21.94 -11.85
N SER A 37 -14.93 -22.25 -13.16
CA SER A 37 -13.73 -22.82 -13.79
C SER A 37 -12.57 -21.82 -13.78
N ILE A 38 -12.82 -20.54 -14.04
CA ILE A 38 -11.83 -19.46 -13.95
C ILE A 38 -11.26 -19.37 -12.53
N SER A 39 -12.11 -19.51 -11.50
CA SER A 39 -11.67 -19.48 -10.12
C SER A 39 -10.85 -20.73 -9.74
N ASN A 40 -11.18 -21.90 -10.28
CA ASN A 40 -10.49 -23.14 -9.87
C ASN A 40 -9.19 -23.40 -10.63
N ARG A 41 -9.03 -22.86 -11.84
CA ARG A 41 -7.82 -23.05 -12.66
C ARG A 41 -6.79 -21.95 -12.40
N SER A 42 -5.51 -22.33 -12.38
CA SER A 42 -4.39 -21.42 -12.05
C SER A 42 -4.19 -20.32 -13.11
N LEU A 43 -4.13 -20.69 -14.38
CA LEU A 43 -3.89 -19.75 -15.49
C LEU A 43 -5.02 -18.70 -15.64
N PRO A 44 -6.31 -19.08 -15.75
CA PRO A 44 -7.39 -18.10 -15.84
C PRO A 44 -7.46 -17.18 -14.62
N SER A 45 -7.27 -17.74 -13.42
CA SER A 45 -7.25 -16.95 -12.20
C SER A 45 -6.12 -15.92 -12.18
N LEU A 46 -4.93 -16.24 -12.69
CA LEU A 46 -3.82 -15.29 -12.77
C LEU A 46 -4.14 -14.15 -13.75
N THR A 47 -4.77 -14.46 -14.89
CA THR A 47 -5.19 -13.41 -15.85
C THR A 47 -6.25 -12.48 -15.25
N LEU A 48 -7.17 -13.02 -14.45
CA LEU A 48 -8.15 -12.22 -13.72
C LEU A 48 -7.48 -11.31 -12.68
N MET A 49 -6.56 -11.85 -11.88
CA MET A 49 -5.80 -11.06 -10.91
C MET A 49 -4.99 -9.93 -11.58
N ASN A 50 -4.42 -10.19 -12.75
CA ASN A 50 -3.70 -9.18 -13.52
C ASN A 50 -4.62 -8.01 -13.93
N ILE A 51 -5.82 -8.31 -14.45
CA ILE A 51 -6.79 -7.27 -14.79
C ILE A 51 -7.25 -6.50 -13.56
N VAL A 52 -7.51 -7.17 -12.45
CA VAL A 52 -7.91 -6.51 -11.20
C VAL A 52 -6.81 -5.58 -10.70
N ALA A 53 -5.55 -6.03 -10.66
CA ALA A 53 -4.41 -5.19 -10.29
C ALA A 53 -4.26 -3.98 -11.22
N MET A 54 -4.49 -4.18 -12.51
CA MET A 54 -4.45 -3.10 -13.49
C MET A 54 -5.56 -2.05 -13.27
N ILE A 55 -6.79 -2.50 -13.02
CA ILE A 55 -7.91 -1.62 -12.68
C ILE A 55 -7.62 -0.85 -11.39
N LEU A 56 -7.09 -1.52 -10.36
CA LEU A 56 -6.66 -0.88 -9.12
C LEU A 56 -5.59 0.19 -9.36
N PHE A 57 -4.59 -0.09 -10.21
CA PHE A 57 -3.57 0.88 -10.57
C PHE A 57 -4.14 2.10 -11.33
N PHE A 58 -5.12 1.89 -12.22
CA PHE A 58 -5.81 3.00 -12.88
C PHE A 58 -6.63 3.85 -11.91
N ILE A 59 -7.37 3.20 -11.01
CA ILE A 59 -8.12 3.88 -9.94
C ILE A 59 -7.15 4.68 -9.07
N TRP A 60 -6.03 4.07 -8.68
CA TRP A 60 -5.00 4.72 -7.90
C TRP A 60 -4.47 5.97 -8.59
N ASN A 61 -4.04 5.86 -9.85
CA ASN A 61 -3.54 7.00 -10.61
C ASN A 61 -4.60 8.10 -10.80
N PHE A 62 -5.86 7.71 -11.01
CA PHE A 62 -6.97 8.65 -11.12
C PHE A 62 -7.20 9.41 -9.82
N ILE A 63 -7.28 8.72 -8.68
CA ILE A 63 -7.42 9.31 -7.35
C ILE A 63 -6.21 10.20 -7.04
N THR A 64 -4.98 9.75 -7.30
CA THR A 64 -3.76 10.54 -7.12
C THR A 64 -3.82 11.83 -7.93
N LYS A 65 -4.26 11.77 -9.19
CA LYS A 65 -4.40 12.95 -10.04
C LYS A 65 -5.48 13.91 -9.54
N LEU A 66 -6.58 13.39 -8.99
CA LEU A 66 -7.62 14.22 -8.39
C LEU A 66 -7.11 14.91 -7.11
N VAL A 67 -6.55 14.14 -6.18
CA VAL A 67 -6.16 14.61 -4.84
C VAL A 67 -4.89 15.45 -4.89
N TYR A 68 -3.85 15.00 -5.58
CA TYR A 68 -2.52 15.63 -5.59
C TYR A 68 -2.19 16.32 -6.93
N GLY A 69 -2.79 15.92 -8.04
CA GLY A 69 -2.53 16.53 -9.35
C GLY A 69 -1.49 15.73 -10.13
N ASN A 70 -0.80 16.37 -11.06
CA ASN A 70 0.28 15.70 -11.77
C ASN A 70 1.48 15.49 -10.82
N LEU A 71 2.09 14.31 -10.95
CA LEU A 71 3.33 13.96 -10.26
C LEU A 71 4.52 14.48 -11.06
N ASN A 72 5.52 15.01 -10.36
CA ASN A 72 6.79 15.40 -10.96
C ASN A 72 7.67 14.17 -11.22
N GLU A 73 8.62 14.27 -12.16
CA GLU A 73 9.55 13.16 -12.47
C GLU A 73 10.33 12.72 -11.22
N PHE A 74 10.79 13.67 -10.42
CA PHE A 74 11.43 13.39 -9.13
C PHE A 74 10.53 12.60 -8.15
N GLU A 75 9.23 12.92 -8.11
CA GLU A 75 8.28 12.18 -7.26
C GLU A 75 8.14 10.75 -7.78
N LEU A 76 8.03 10.57 -9.09
CA LEU A 76 7.90 9.25 -9.72
C LEU A 76 9.13 8.37 -9.50
N ASP A 77 10.33 8.92 -9.63
CA ASP A 77 11.58 8.17 -9.42
C ASP A 77 11.71 7.71 -7.96
N THR A 78 11.41 8.60 -7.03
CA THR A 78 11.45 8.27 -5.59
C THR A 78 10.44 7.17 -5.26
N LEU A 79 9.21 7.30 -5.76
CA LEU A 79 8.15 6.31 -5.58
C LEU A 79 8.51 4.96 -6.18
N PHE A 80 9.13 4.95 -7.36
CA PHE A 80 9.58 3.71 -7.98
C PHE A 80 10.64 3.00 -7.14
N GLU A 81 11.63 3.74 -6.60
CA GLU A 81 12.66 3.15 -5.74
C GLU A 81 12.06 2.61 -4.43
N THR A 82 11.22 3.42 -3.76
CA THR A 82 10.58 3.02 -2.50
C THR A 82 9.64 1.85 -2.71
N GLY A 83 8.82 1.89 -3.75
CA GLY A 83 7.83 0.87 -4.10
C GLY A 83 8.50 -0.46 -4.45
N TYR A 84 9.57 -0.42 -5.26
CA TYR A 84 10.36 -1.61 -5.58
C TYR A 84 10.96 -2.25 -4.33
N ARG A 85 11.57 -1.45 -3.45
CA ARG A 85 12.17 -1.95 -2.20
C ARG A 85 11.12 -2.59 -1.30
N LYS A 86 9.98 -1.94 -1.10
CA LYS A 86 8.87 -2.46 -0.29
C LYS A 86 8.27 -3.73 -0.89
N LEU A 87 8.21 -3.82 -2.22
CA LEU A 87 7.77 -5.01 -2.91
C LEU A 87 8.69 -6.19 -2.62
N VAL A 88 10.00 -5.99 -2.76
CA VAL A 88 11.00 -7.03 -2.47
C VAL A 88 10.94 -7.47 -1.01
N ASP A 89 10.88 -6.52 -0.07
CA ASP A 89 10.78 -6.80 1.37
C ASP A 89 9.56 -7.68 1.68
N PHE A 90 8.40 -7.32 1.12
CA PHE A 90 7.19 -8.09 1.33
C PHE A 90 7.25 -9.48 0.71
N LEU A 91 7.73 -9.60 -0.53
CA LEU A 91 7.87 -10.90 -1.19
C LEU A 91 8.82 -11.82 -0.42
N LEU A 92 9.88 -11.26 0.17
CA LEU A 92 10.80 -11.99 1.03
C LEU A 92 10.08 -12.48 2.29
N ILE A 93 9.34 -11.60 2.98
CA ILE A 93 8.56 -11.98 4.17
C ILE A 93 7.52 -13.06 3.85
N ALA A 94 6.79 -12.90 2.74
CA ALA A 94 5.77 -13.84 2.29
C ALA A 94 6.37 -15.19 1.86
N GLY A 95 7.48 -15.18 1.11
CA GLY A 95 8.15 -16.41 0.69
C GLY A 95 8.71 -17.21 1.87
N MET A 96 9.20 -16.52 2.91
CA MET A 96 9.82 -17.16 4.07
C MET A 96 8.81 -17.62 5.13
N SER A 97 7.63 -17.02 5.23
CA SER A 97 6.57 -17.47 6.13
C SER A 97 5.91 -18.78 5.70
N GLY A 98 6.44 -19.46 4.67
CA GLY A 98 5.84 -20.67 4.12
C GLY A 98 4.46 -20.40 3.54
N TYR A 99 4.16 -19.15 3.21
CA TYR A 99 2.85 -18.72 2.78
C TYR A 99 2.45 -19.48 1.52
N LYS A 100 1.44 -20.32 1.65
CA LYS A 100 0.69 -20.81 0.49
C LYS A 100 -0.12 -19.62 0.01
N SER A 101 0.42 -18.91 -0.99
CA SER A 101 -0.19 -17.69 -1.53
C SER A 101 -1.66 -17.89 -1.89
N THR A 102 -2.54 -17.46 -0.98
CA THR A 102 -3.96 -17.34 -1.28
C THR A 102 -4.11 -16.10 -2.16
N LYS A 103 -5.07 -16.17 -3.10
CA LYS A 103 -5.34 -15.06 -4.01
C LYS A 103 -5.69 -13.77 -3.25
N GLU A 104 -6.30 -13.94 -2.09
CA GLU A 104 -6.67 -12.87 -1.16
C GLU A 104 -5.46 -12.12 -0.62
N GLY A 105 -4.40 -12.80 -0.15
CA GLY A 105 -3.24 -12.08 0.40
C GLY A 105 -2.43 -11.33 -0.65
N ILE A 106 -2.38 -11.83 -1.89
CA ILE A 106 -1.79 -11.07 -3.01
C ILE A 106 -2.60 -9.79 -3.27
N PHE A 107 -3.93 -9.88 -3.25
CA PHE A 107 -4.80 -8.73 -3.46
C PHE A 107 -4.66 -7.70 -2.33
N ILE A 108 -4.68 -8.15 -1.08
CA ILE A 108 -4.45 -7.29 0.10
C ILE A 108 -3.09 -6.61 0.01
N PHE A 109 -2.06 -7.34 -0.41
CA PHE A 109 -0.73 -6.79 -0.60
C PHE A 109 -0.68 -5.69 -1.66
N PHE A 110 -1.33 -5.87 -2.81
CA PHE A 110 -1.43 -4.82 -3.82
C PHE A 110 -2.10 -3.57 -3.27
N ILE A 111 -3.20 -3.71 -2.52
CA ILE A 111 -3.84 -2.58 -1.84
C ILE A 111 -2.86 -1.89 -0.89
N LEU A 112 -2.13 -2.66 -0.09
CA LEU A 112 -1.16 -2.15 0.88
C LEU A 112 -0.05 -1.32 0.21
N LEU A 113 0.49 -1.80 -0.91
CA LEU A 113 1.44 -1.03 -1.72
C LEU A 113 0.84 0.31 -2.18
N LEU A 114 -0.37 0.29 -2.73
CA LEU A 114 -1.03 1.50 -3.24
C LEU A 114 -1.31 2.55 -2.15
N LEU A 115 -1.70 2.11 -0.94
CA LEU A 115 -1.89 3.00 0.21
C LEU A 115 -0.57 3.63 0.65
N ARG A 116 0.49 2.80 0.75
CA ARG A 116 1.81 3.27 1.13
C ARG A 116 2.33 4.32 0.15
N GLU A 117 2.15 4.12 -1.14
CA GLU A 117 2.52 5.08 -2.19
C GLU A 117 1.78 6.42 -2.04
N TRP A 118 0.48 6.42 -1.68
CA TRP A 118 -0.25 7.67 -1.41
C TRP A 118 0.33 8.46 -0.24
N ASN A 119 0.72 7.75 0.82
CA ASN A 119 1.31 8.36 2.01
C ASN A 119 2.73 8.86 1.74
N GLU A 120 3.50 8.15 0.92
CA GLU A 120 4.83 8.57 0.50
C GLU A 120 4.78 9.83 -0.36
N ILE A 121 3.84 9.93 -1.32
CA ILE A 121 3.61 11.16 -2.10
C ILE A 121 3.38 12.36 -1.17
N ALA A 122 2.54 12.17 -0.16
CA ALA A 122 2.20 13.25 0.76
C ALA A 122 3.38 13.65 1.65
N ASN A 123 4.20 12.68 2.10
CA ASN A 123 5.46 12.94 2.81
C ASN A 123 6.49 13.70 1.95
N LEU A 124 6.66 13.31 0.70
CA LEU A 124 7.58 13.98 -0.23
C LEU A 124 7.16 15.44 -0.45
N ARG A 125 5.88 15.67 -0.70
CA ARG A 125 5.34 17.02 -0.90
C ARG A 125 5.43 17.87 0.35
N PHE A 126 5.14 17.28 1.52
CA PHE A 126 5.34 17.96 2.79
C PHE A 126 6.80 18.43 2.94
N SER A 127 7.76 17.56 2.63
CA SER A 127 9.19 17.87 2.72
C SER A 127 9.60 18.99 1.75
N LEU A 128 9.05 19.00 0.54
CA LEU A 128 9.28 20.06 -0.45
C LEU A 128 8.72 21.41 0.00
N ILE A 129 7.56 21.44 0.66
CA ILE A 129 6.97 22.67 1.20
C ILE A 129 7.78 23.20 2.38
N LEU A 130 8.28 22.32 3.23
CA LEU A 130 9.08 22.71 4.39
C LEU A 130 10.40 23.37 3.95
N GLN A 131 10.96 22.95 2.82
CA GLN A 131 12.13 23.58 2.21
C GLN A 131 11.82 24.91 1.49
N ASN A 132 10.57 25.13 1.06
CA ASN A 132 10.16 26.32 0.29
C ASN A 132 9.01 27.08 0.98
N PRO A 133 9.29 28.15 1.74
CA PRO A 133 8.28 28.86 2.52
C PRO A 133 7.27 29.65 1.67
N PHE A 134 7.57 29.91 0.39
CA PHE A 134 6.73 30.69 -0.54
C PHE A 134 5.57 29.91 -1.17
N VAL A 135 5.31 28.69 -0.70
CA VAL A 135 4.24 27.85 -1.25
C VAL A 135 2.85 28.41 -0.90
N PRO A 136 1.94 28.56 -1.88
CA PRO A 136 0.61 29.10 -1.64
C PRO A 136 -0.22 28.22 -0.69
N LEU A 137 -1.07 28.87 0.10
CA LEU A 137 -1.98 28.21 1.05
C LEU A 137 -2.86 27.13 0.39
N SER A 138 -3.21 27.30 -0.88
CA SER A 138 -4.00 26.32 -1.65
C SER A 138 -3.32 24.95 -1.75
N GLN A 139 -1.99 24.92 -1.90
CA GLN A 139 -1.22 23.67 -1.95
C GLN A 139 -1.13 23.02 -0.57
N LYS A 140 -0.95 23.84 0.48
CA LYS A 140 -0.96 23.39 1.88
C LYS A 140 -2.29 22.73 2.25
N LEU A 141 -3.41 23.38 1.91
CA LEU A 141 -4.76 22.85 2.12
C LEU A 141 -5.01 21.58 1.30
N ARG A 142 -4.56 21.53 0.04
CA ARG A 142 -4.72 20.34 -0.81
C ARG A 142 -4.07 19.11 -0.21
N ILE A 143 -2.85 19.24 0.33
CA ILE A 143 -2.16 18.14 1.01
C ILE A 143 -2.89 17.75 2.29
N PHE A 144 -3.30 18.73 3.10
CA PHE A 144 -4.09 18.46 4.31
C PHE A 144 -5.36 17.64 4.02
N PHE A 145 -6.16 18.06 3.04
CA PHE A 145 -7.36 17.31 2.64
C PHE A 145 -7.03 15.91 2.10
N GLY A 146 -5.94 15.77 1.33
CA GLY A 146 -5.48 14.47 0.87
C GLY A 146 -5.11 13.53 2.02
N VAL A 147 -4.33 14.01 2.97
CA VAL A 147 -3.92 13.24 4.15
C VAL A 147 -5.13 12.83 4.99
N VAL A 148 -6.07 13.74 5.24
CA VAL A 148 -7.29 13.42 5.98
C VAL A 148 -8.12 12.35 5.27
N LEU A 149 -8.28 12.45 3.95
CA LEU A 149 -9.01 11.46 3.16
C LEU A 149 -8.36 10.07 3.26
N PHE A 150 -7.04 9.97 3.04
CA PHE A 150 -6.34 8.69 3.09
C PHE A 150 -6.28 8.12 4.51
N MET A 151 -6.20 8.98 5.54
CA MET A 151 -6.29 8.55 6.93
C MET A 151 -7.57 7.78 7.25
N PHE A 152 -8.73 8.23 6.74
CA PHE A 152 -9.98 7.50 6.92
C PHE A 152 -9.97 6.13 6.22
N ILE A 153 -9.37 6.04 5.04
CA ILE A 153 -9.24 4.79 4.30
C ILE A 153 -8.30 3.83 5.04
N ASP A 154 -7.12 4.31 5.44
CA ASP A 154 -6.11 3.52 6.14
C ASP A 154 -6.63 2.97 7.48
N PHE A 155 -7.32 3.81 8.26
CA PHE A 155 -7.92 3.37 9.51
C PHE A 155 -9.05 2.35 9.31
N SER A 156 -9.87 2.52 8.26
CA SER A 156 -10.93 1.58 7.93
C SER A 156 -10.37 0.21 7.54
N LEU A 157 -9.33 0.19 6.70
CA LEU A 157 -8.67 -1.04 6.27
C LEU A 157 -7.91 -1.71 7.42
N PHE A 158 -7.26 -0.95 8.29
CA PHE A 158 -6.64 -1.48 9.50
C PHE A 158 -7.68 -2.16 10.41
N LYS A 159 -8.84 -1.54 10.64
CA LYS A 159 -9.91 -2.12 11.44
C LYS A 159 -10.43 -3.43 10.84
N LEU A 160 -10.57 -3.49 9.51
CA LEU A 160 -10.95 -4.71 8.81
C LEU A 160 -9.91 -5.81 9.00
N SER A 161 -8.62 -5.48 8.83
CA SER A 161 -7.51 -6.42 9.03
C SER A 161 -7.45 -6.95 10.47
N LEU A 162 -7.67 -6.10 11.48
CA LEU A 162 -7.72 -6.52 12.88
C LEU A 162 -8.86 -7.51 13.15
N ASN A 163 -10.04 -7.25 12.60
CA ASN A 163 -11.17 -8.17 12.74
C ASN A 163 -10.83 -9.55 12.15
N GLU A 164 -10.22 -9.58 10.97
CA GLU A 164 -9.79 -10.84 10.33
C GLU A 164 -8.69 -11.56 11.13
N MET A 165 -7.72 -10.83 11.69
CA MET A 165 -6.69 -11.39 12.56
C MET A 165 -7.31 -12.10 13.78
N THR A 166 -8.30 -11.48 14.44
CA THR A 166 -8.94 -12.08 15.62
C THR A 166 -9.78 -13.31 15.29
N GLN A 167 -10.32 -13.39 14.08
CA GLN A 167 -11.20 -14.48 13.66
C GLN A 167 -10.43 -15.70 13.15
N ASN A 168 -9.38 -15.49 12.34
CA ASN A 168 -8.73 -16.59 11.62
C ASN A 168 -7.38 -17.02 12.21
N PHE A 169 -6.74 -16.20 13.07
CA PHE A 169 -5.44 -16.46 13.68
C PHE A 169 -4.28 -17.02 12.80
N PRO A 170 -4.20 -16.88 11.45
CA PRO A 170 -3.06 -17.39 10.71
C PRO A 170 -1.94 -16.35 10.80
N SER A 171 -0.68 -16.80 10.83
CA SER A 171 0.50 -15.93 10.92
C SER A 171 0.54 -14.83 9.87
N ILE A 172 -0.05 -15.03 8.69
CA ILE A 172 -0.05 -13.98 7.67
C ILE A 172 -1.03 -12.83 7.92
N HIS A 173 -2.21 -13.07 8.49
CA HIS A 173 -3.12 -11.96 8.83
C HIS A 173 -2.54 -11.11 9.96
N ILE A 174 -1.71 -11.70 10.82
CA ILE A 174 -0.90 -10.97 11.81
C ILE A 174 0.06 -10.03 11.09
N ILE A 175 0.85 -10.55 10.14
CA ILE A 175 1.81 -9.75 9.34
C ILE A 175 1.10 -8.60 8.61
N PHE A 176 -0.03 -8.86 7.94
CA PHE A 176 -0.80 -7.81 7.28
C PHE A 176 -1.33 -6.76 8.26
N SER A 177 -1.86 -7.18 9.41
CA SER A 177 -2.39 -6.25 10.43
C SER A 177 -1.30 -5.35 11.00
N ILE A 178 -0.08 -5.87 11.17
CA ILE A 178 1.07 -5.08 11.59
C ILE A 178 1.47 -4.08 10.50
N GLU A 179 1.53 -4.48 9.23
CA GLU A 179 1.85 -3.56 8.14
C GLU A 179 0.81 -2.45 8.01
N PHE A 180 -0.49 -2.76 8.16
CA PHE A 180 -1.54 -1.74 8.21
C PHE A 180 -1.38 -0.81 9.42
N LEU A 181 -1.02 -1.34 10.60
CA LEU A 181 -0.76 -0.52 11.78
C LEU A 181 0.42 0.44 11.55
N LEU A 182 1.49 -0.02 10.92
CA LEU A 182 2.64 0.83 10.57
C LEU A 182 2.23 1.96 9.63
N ILE A 183 1.37 1.68 8.64
CA ILE A 183 0.81 2.71 7.74
C ILE A 183 -0.04 3.70 8.54
N VAL A 184 -0.94 3.23 9.41
CA VAL A 184 -1.76 4.11 10.25
C VAL A 184 -0.91 5.03 11.12
N VAL A 185 0.19 4.52 11.70
CA VAL A 185 1.16 5.33 12.44
C VAL A 185 1.79 6.40 11.54
N GLU A 186 2.28 6.03 10.36
CA GLU A 186 2.87 6.99 9.40
C GLU A 186 1.89 8.13 9.08
N VAL A 187 0.63 7.79 8.80
CA VAL A 187 -0.40 8.76 8.43
C VAL A 187 -0.85 9.62 9.59
N PHE A 188 -0.93 9.06 10.80
CA PHE A 188 -1.26 9.84 11.98
C PHE A 188 -0.22 10.95 12.23
N PHE A 189 1.07 10.64 12.11
CA PHE A 189 2.13 11.64 12.23
C PHE A 189 2.12 12.63 11.06
N LEU A 190 1.85 12.17 9.84
CA LEU A 190 1.70 13.05 8.68
C LEU A 190 0.49 14.00 8.83
N TYR A 191 -0.60 13.55 9.43
CA TYR A 191 -1.75 14.38 9.77
C TYR A 191 -1.34 15.49 10.74
N ILE A 192 -0.68 15.14 11.86
CA ILE A 192 -0.20 16.13 12.83
C ILE A 192 0.72 17.17 12.14
N ARG A 193 1.64 16.70 11.29
CA ARG A 193 2.53 17.55 10.49
C ARG A 193 1.76 18.50 9.58
N SER A 194 0.75 18.00 8.88
CA SER A 194 -0.08 18.79 7.99
C SER A 194 -0.89 19.87 8.73
N VAL A 195 -1.32 19.60 9.96
CA VAL A 195 -1.97 20.60 10.83
C VAL A 195 -0.99 21.70 11.23
N PHE A 196 0.21 21.33 11.69
CA PHE A 196 1.24 22.30 12.07
C PHE A 196 1.64 23.22 10.92
N LEU A 197 1.73 22.67 9.71
CA LEU A 197 2.05 23.41 8.49
C LEU A 197 0.98 24.46 8.10
N LEU A 198 -0.27 24.29 8.55
CA LEU A 198 -1.34 25.29 8.37
C LEU A 198 -1.31 26.38 9.44
N ILE A 199 -0.89 26.05 10.67
CA ILE A 199 -0.87 26.99 11.81
C ILE A 199 0.31 27.96 11.73
N SER A 200 1.43 27.54 11.11
CA SER A 200 2.58 28.38 10.74
C SER A 200 3.02 29.39 11.81
N SER A 201 3.77 28.93 12.81
CA SER A 201 4.46 29.80 13.78
C SER A 201 5.87 29.28 14.09
N ASP A 202 6.78 30.13 14.54
CA ASP A 202 8.18 29.70 14.82
C ASP A 202 8.26 28.52 15.80
N LYS A 203 7.31 28.41 16.75
CA LYS A 203 7.25 27.30 17.72
C LYS A 203 6.78 25.97 17.11
N THR A 204 6.04 26.01 15.99
CA THR A 204 5.56 24.79 15.33
C THR A 204 6.67 24.08 14.59
N ASP A 205 7.69 24.81 14.14
CA ASP A 205 8.82 24.25 13.41
C ASP A 205 9.77 23.46 14.34
N GLU A 206 9.96 23.93 15.57
CA GLU A 206 10.68 23.17 16.61
C GLU A 206 9.94 21.86 16.96
N LEU A 207 8.61 21.91 17.10
CA LEU A 207 7.78 20.73 17.39
C LEU A 207 7.80 19.69 16.27
N LEU A 208 7.91 20.13 15.00
CA LEU A 208 8.01 19.24 13.85
C LEU A 208 9.27 18.35 13.90
N ILE A 209 10.38 18.87 14.44
CA ILE A 209 11.63 18.13 14.62
C ILE A 209 11.44 16.98 15.60
N TYR A 210 10.73 17.20 16.71
CA TYR A 210 10.48 16.17 17.73
C TYR A 210 9.52 15.07 17.27
N LEU A 211 8.67 15.32 16.27
CA LEU A 211 7.73 14.33 15.77
C LEU A 211 8.40 13.15 15.04
N GLU A 212 9.53 13.37 14.37
CA GLU A 212 10.22 12.30 13.63
C GLU A 212 10.76 11.20 14.56
N PRO A 213 11.52 11.51 15.63
CA PRO A 213 11.96 10.50 16.60
C PRO A 213 10.81 9.76 17.29
N ILE A 214 9.73 10.47 17.65
CA ILE A 214 8.58 9.85 18.32
C ILE A 214 7.88 8.86 17.38
N LYS A 215 7.72 9.22 16.10
CA LYS A 215 7.17 8.34 15.06
C LYS A 215 8.02 7.08 14.92
N GLU A 216 9.34 7.21 14.80
CA GLU A 216 10.24 6.06 14.64
C GLU A 216 10.26 5.16 15.89
N LEU A 217 10.22 5.76 17.09
CA LEU A 217 10.07 5.01 18.34
C LEU A 217 8.76 4.21 18.37
N LEU A 218 7.65 4.82 17.94
CA LEU A 218 6.36 4.13 17.92
C LEU A 218 6.36 2.97 16.92
N LYS A 219 6.91 3.16 15.71
CA LYS A 219 7.09 2.09 14.72
C LYS A 219 7.95 0.96 15.27
N PHE A 220 9.04 1.29 15.97
CA PHE A 220 9.87 0.30 16.63
C PHE A 220 9.11 -0.51 17.68
N LEU A 221 8.31 0.13 18.53
CA LEU A 221 7.47 -0.57 19.50
C LEU A 221 6.44 -1.49 18.82
N VAL A 222 5.82 -1.05 17.73
CA VAL A 222 4.90 -1.88 16.93
C VAL A 222 5.63 -3.10 16.38
N MET A 223 6.85 -2.93 15.84
CA MET A 223 7.67 -4.05 15.36
C MET A 223 8.10 -5.00 16.48
N LEU A 224 8.34 -4.50 17.70
CA LEU A 224 8.65 -5.33 18.86
C LEU A 224 7.44 -6.18 19.27
N ILE A 225 6.25 -5.57 19.33
CA ILE A 225 5.00 -6.29 19.60
C ILE A 225 4.75 -7.35 18.53
N ALA A 226 4.92 -6.99 17.26
CA ALA A 226 4.84 -7.90 16.13
C ALA A 226 5.76 -9.12 16.29
N PHE A 227 7.01 -8.86 16.65
CA PHE A 227 7.99 -9.91 16.89
C PHE A 227 7.54 -10.84 18.02
N ILE A 228 7.08 -10.31 19.16
CA ILE A 228 6.56 -11.13 20.27
C ILE A 228 5.37 -11.98 19.82
N LEU A 229 4.41 -11.39 19.11
CA LEU A 229 3.21 -12.10 18.63
C LEU A 229 3.56 -13.27 17.70
N LEU A 230 4.50 -13.06 16.78
CA LEU A 230 4.97 -14.11 15.89
C LEU A 230 5.75 -15.21 16.63
N PHE A 231 6.58 -14.83 17.60
CA PHE A 231 7.28 -15.79 18.47
C PHE A 231 6.31 -16.66 19.29
N MET A 232 5.26 -16.04 19.86
CA MET A 232 4.23 -16.78 20.59
C MET A 232 3.40 -17.68 19.68
N GLY A 233 3.23 -17.30 18.41
CA GLY A 233 2.51 -18.06 17.39
C GLY A 233 3.24 -19.29 16.85
N GLY A 234 4.50 -19.53 17.25
CA GLY A 234 5.29 -20.70 16.82
C GLY A 234 5.82 -20.64 15.38
N ASP A 235 5.38 -19.66 14.59
CA ASP A 235 5.88 -19.37 13.25
C ASP A 235 6.99 -18.33 13.36
N ILE A 236 8.25 -18.80 13.39
CA ILE A 236 9.42 -17.91 13.42
C ILE A 236 9.96 -17.75 11.99
N PRO A 237 9.60 -16.68 11.25
CA PRO A 237 10.44 -16.22 10.17
C PRO A 237 11.60 -15.45 10.83
N PHE A 238 12.78 -16.06 10.90
CA PHE A 238 14.03 -15.48 11.43
C PHE A 238 14.44 -14.11 10.80
N ASN A 239 13.69 -13.60 9.83
CA ASN A 239 14.02 -12.44 9.00
C ASN A 239 13.23 -11.15 9.31
N PHE A 240 12.77 -10.92 10.55
CA PHE A 240 12.39 -9.57 11.01
C PHE A 240 13.60 -8.63 11.21
N PHE A 241 14.82 -9.19 11.26
CA PHE A 241 16.07 -8.47 11.50
C PHE A 241 16.56 -7.50 10.40
N PRO A 242 16.30 -7.65 9.09
CA PRO A 242 16.84 -6.73 8.09
C PRO A 242 16.28 -5.30 8.19
N ARG A 243 15.07 -5.12 8.75
CA ARG A 243 14.40 -3.81 8.81
C ARG A 243 15.00 -2.87 9.85
N SER A 244 15.54 -3.40 10.95
CA SER A 244 16.11 -2.58 12.03
C SER A 244 17.44 -1.90 11.65
N TYR A 245 18.17 -2.40 10.66
CA TYR A 245 19.42 -1.80 10.21
C TYR A 245 19.25 -0.67 9.19
N SER A 246 18.07 -0.54 8.56
CA SER A 246 17.77 0.57 7.63
C SER A 246 17.31 1.87 8.30
N LEU A 247 17.13 1.82 9.62
CA LEU A 247 16.75 2.95 10.48
C LEU A 247 17.96 3.59 11.20
N PHE A 248 19.19 3.12 10.90
CA PHE A 248 20.45 3.67 11.40
C PHE A 248 21.32 4.13 10.24
#